data_AF-A0A241XR51-F1
#
_entry.id   AF-A0A241XR51-F1
#
_cell.length_a   1.000
_cell.length_b   1.000
_cell.length_c   1.000
_cell.angle_alpha   90.00
_cell.angle_beta   90.00
_cell.angle_gamma   90.00
#
_symmetry.space_group_name_H-M   'P 1'
#
loop_
_entity.id
_entity.type
_entity.pdbx_description
1 polymer ?
#
loop_
_entity_poly.entity_id
_entity_poly.type
_entity_poly.pdbx_seq_one_letter_code
_entity_poly.pdbx_strand_id
1 'polypeptide(L)'
;MKSKLTAKITATFLVQIVERGTRRGLTPISEREFDRQYVDEPDFMLEDRFKRQILSETENAIKHQPIMKRKLSGIDWCIDAVII
;
A
#
# COMPACT_ATOMS: atom_id res chain seq x y z
N MET A 1 -5.89 -1.14 35.15
CA MET A 1 -5.62 0.32 35.12
C MET A 1 -5.61 0.78 33.66
N LYS A 2 -6.17 1.97 33.45
CA LYS A 2 -6.63 2.64 32.23
C LYS A 2 -5.82 2.35 30.94
N SER A 3 -6.55 2.02 29.87
CA SER A 3 -6.03 1.99 28.51
C SER A 3 -5.37 3.34 28.20
N LYS A 4 -4.10 3.31 27.82
CA LYS A 4 -3.49 4.46 27.15
C LYS A 4 -4.24 4.60 25.83
N LEU A 5 -5.07 5.64 25.68
CA LEU A 5 -5.36 6.18 24.37
C LEU A 5 -4.02 6.67 23.82
N THR A 6 -3.33 5.79 23.11
CA THR A 6 -2.23 6.19 22.24
C THR A 6 -2.85 7.10 21.19
N ALA A 7 -2.41 8.35 21.13
CA ALA A 7 -2.77 9.23 20.03
C ALA A 7 -2.51 8.47 18.72
N LYS A 8 -3.50 8.45 17.83
CA LYS A 8 -3.40 7.76 16.54
C LYS A 8 -2.35 8.51 15.73
N ILE A 9 -1.16 7.94 15.59
CA ILE A 9 -0.09 8.53 14.78
C ILE A 9 -0.23 7.91 13.39
N THR A 10 -0.43 8.75 12.38
CA THR A 10 -0.54 8.34 10.98
C THR A 10 0.72 8.71 10.22
N ALA A 11 0.99 7.98 9.15
CA ALA A 11 1.91 8.38 8.09
C ALA A 11 1.14 8.45 6.77
N THR A 12 1.61 9.30 5.87
CA THR A 12 1.02 9.44 4.54
C THR A 12 1.93 8.77 3.51
N PHE A 13 1.33 8.00 2.61
CA PHE A 13 2.01 7.31 1.54
C PHE A 13 1.51 7.80 0.18
N LEU A 14 2.42 8.03 -0.75
CA LEU A 14 2.12 7.99 -2.17
C LEU A 14 2.33 6.56 -2.66
N VAL A 15 1.30 5.97 -3.27
CA VAL A 15 1.33 4.56 -3.71
C VAL A 15 0.85 4.40 -5.14
N GLN A 16 1.50 3.50 -5.87
CA GLN A 16 1.14 3.12 -7.22
C GLN A 16 1.46 1.63 -7.47
N ILE A 17 0.62 0.96 -8.26
CA ILE A 17 1.00 -0.34 -8.84
C ILE A 17 1.78 -0.06 -10.12
N VAL A 18 2.97 -0.63 -10.23
CA VAL A 18 3.88 -0.44 -11.36
C VAL A 18 4.32 -1.78 -11.94
N GLU A 19 4.77 -1.78 -13.18
CA GLU A 19 5.45 -2.92 -13.79
C GLU A 19 6.87 -3.06 -13.22
N ARG A 20 7.25 -4.25 -12.74
CA ARG A 20 8.49 -4.46 -11.96
C ARG A 20 9.76 -4.11 -12.74
N GLY A 21 9.83 -4.51 -14.01
CA GLY A 21 11.03 -4.31 -14.82
C GLY A 21 11.20 -2.88 -15.34
N THR A 22 10.10 -2.20 -15.66
CA THR A 22 10.13 -0.88 -16.34
C THR A 22 9.77 0.27 -15.42
N ARG A 23 9.20 -0.01 -14.24
CA ARG A 23 8.56 0.97 -13.34
C ARG A 23 7.46 1.79 -13.99
N ARG A 24 6.88 1.30 -15.09
CA ARG A 24 5.73 1.94 -15.74
C ARG A 24 4.51 1.85 -14.82
N GLY A 25 3.85 2.98 -14.58
CA GLY A 25 2.61 3.05 -13.81
C GLY A 25 1.46 2.26 -14.45
N LEU A 26 0.85 1.35 -13.69
CA LEU A 26 -0.32 0.54 -14.10
C LEU A 26 -1.62 1.07 -13.49
N THR A 27 -1.54 1.79 -12.37
CA THR A 27 -2.65 2.51 -11.74
C THR A 27 -2.31 4.00 -11.60
N PRO A 28 -3.31 4.88 -11.36
CA PRO A 28 -3.03 6.22 -10.86
C PRO A 28 -2.25 6.16 -9.55
N ILE A 29 -1.43 7.19 -9.28
CA ILE A 29 -0.85 7.42 -7.96
C ILE A 29 -2.00 7.81 -7.02
N SER A 30 -2.03 7.22 -5.84
CA SER A 30 -2.97 7.59 -4.79
C SER A 30 -2.25 7.94 -3.50
N GLU A 31 -2.76 8.95 -2.80
CA GLU A 31 -2.34 9.28 -1.45
C GLU A 31 -3.15 8.45 -0.44
N ARG A 32 -2.47 7.88 0.56
CA ARG A 32 -3.08 7.01 1.58
C ARG A 32 -2.50 7.30 2.95
N GLU A 33 -3.38 7.51 3.92
CA GLU A 33 -2.99 7.54 5.32
C GLU A 33 -2.93 6.11 5.88
N PHE A 34 -1.92 5.84 6.70
CA PHE A 34 -1.73 4.55 7.35
C PHE A 34 -1.33 4.72 8.81
N ASP A 35 -2.00 3.99 9.70
CA ASP A 35 -1.75 4.10 11.14
C ASP A 35 -0.44 3.41 11.53
N ARG A 36 0.40 4.12 12.29
CA ARG A 36 1.49 3.50 13.04
C ARG A 36 0.93 2.65 14.16
N GLN A 37 1.51 1.48 14.38
CA GLN A 37 1.14 0.58 15.45
C GLN A 37 1.70 1.04 16.81
N TYR A 38 2.86 1.70 16.81
CA TYR A 38 3.51 2.29 17.97
C TYR A 38 4.24 3.58 17.57
N VAL A 39 4.48 4.47 18.55
CA VAL A 39 5.08 5.80 18.33
C VAL A 39 6.41 5.70 17.59
N ASP A 40 7.24 4.74 18.00
CA ASP A 40 8.59 4.55 17.46
C ASP A 40 8.64 3.41 16.43
N GLU A 41 7.54 3.15 15.71
CA GLU A 41 7.53 2.15 14.64
C GLU A 41 8.55 2.55 13.56
N PRO A 42 9.54 1.70 13.24
CA PRO A 42 10.49 2.02 12.18
C PRO A 42 9.79 2.11 10.82
N ASP A 43 10.18 3.09 10.00
CA ASP A 43 9.53 3.35 8.71
C ASP A 43 9.56 2.15 7.76
N PHE A 44 10.63 1.34 7.78
CA PHE A 44 10.69 0.13 6.96
C PHE A 44 9.64 -0.92 7.36
N MET A 45 9.30 -1.02 8.65
CA MET A 45 8.24 -1.92 9.13
C MET A 45 6.87 -1.38 8.75
N LEU A 46 6.68 -0.07 8.88
CA LEU A 46 5.44 0.60 8.49
C LEU A 46 5.17 0.43 6.99
N GLU A 47 6.19 0.62 6.15
CA GLU A 47 6.13 0.44 4.70
C GLU A 47 5.84 -1.02 4.31
N ASP A 48 6.47 -2.01 4.97
CA ASP A 48 6.19 -3.43 4.72
C ASP A 48 4.71 -3.77 5.04
N ARG A 49 4.20 -3.31 6.19
CA ARG A 49 2.79 -3.53 6.58
C ARG A 49 1.84 -2.86 5.58
N PHE A 50 2.13 -1.62 5.19
CA PHE A 50 1.36 -0.89 4.21
C PHE A 50 1.33 -1.62 2.85
N LYS A 51 2.49 -2.04 2.33
CA LYS A 51 2.60 -2.81 1.08
C LYS A 51 1.83 -4.12 1.14
N ARG A 52 1.84 -4.84 2.26
CA ARG A 52 1.04 -6.08 2.44
C ARG A 52 -0.46 -5.81 2.39
N GLN A 53 -0.93 -4.70 2.98
CA GLN A 53 -2.34 -4.32 2.87
C GLN A 53 -2.72 -4.01 1.41
N ILE A 54 -1.92 -3.19 0.72
CA ILE A 54 -2.16 -2.85 -0.68
C ILE A 54 -2.13 -4.08 -1.58
N LEU A 55 -1.25 -5.05 -1.30
CA LEU A 55 -1.22 -6.35 -1.98
C LEU A 55 -2.57 -7.07 -1.82
N SER A 56 -3.04 -7.21 -0.58
CA SER A 56 -4.33 -7.87 -0.30
C SER A 56 -5.50 -7.17 -0.98
N GLU A 57 -5.54 -5.83 -0.93
CA GLU A 57 -6.58 -5.03 -1.61
C GLU A 57 -6.54 -5.21 -3.13
N THR A 58 -5.33 -5.23 -3.71
CA THR A 58 -5.11 -5.42 -5.13
C THR A 58 -5.54 -6.81 -5.58
N GLU A 59 -5.16 -7.86 -4.86
CA GLU A 59 -5.59 -9.23 -5.15
C GLU A 59 -7.11 -9.38 -5.08
N ASN A 60 -7.73 -8.75 -4.07
CA ASN A 60 -9.18 -8.69 -3.95
C ASN A 60 -9.81 -7.95 -5.14
N ALA A 61 -9.23 -6.82 -5.55
CA ALA A 61 -9.69 -6.07 -6.72
C ALA A 61 -9.53 -6.87 -8.02
N ILE A 62 -8.45 -7.63 -8.21
CA ILE A 62 -8.28 -8.52 -9.37
C ILE A 62 -9.38 -9.58 -9.43
N LYS A 63 -9.78 -10.12 -8.28
CA LYS A 63 -10.85 -11.15 -8.20
C LYS A 63 -12.22 -10.60 -8.57
N HIS A 64 -12.53 -9.37 -8.14
CA HIS A 64 -13.89 -8.83 -8.20
C HIS A 64 -14.11 -7.71 -9.22
N GLN A 65 -13.04 -7.10 -9.75
CA GLN A 65 -13.12 -5.97 -10.69
C GLN A 65 -12.49 -6.36 -12.03
N PRO A 66 -13.29 -6.56 -13.10
CA PRO A 66 -12.78 -6.96 -14.41
C PRO A 66 -11.72 -6.02 -14.98
N ILE A 67 -11.82 -4.72 -14.69
CA ILE A 67 -10.85 -3.73 -15.14
C ILE A 67 -9.46 -3.94 -14.53
N MET A 68 -9.39 -4.27 -13.24
CA MET A 68 -8.13 -4.54 -12.54
C MET A 68 -7.51 -5.84 -13.02
N LYS A 69 -8.34 -6.88 -13.20
CA LYS A 69 -7.90 -8.14 -13.80
C LYS A 69 -7.29 -7.94 -15.19
N ARG A 70 -7.95 -7.19 -16.08
CA ARG A 70 -7.42 -6.90 -17.43
C ARG A 70 -6.13 -6.09 -17.40
N LYS A 71 -6.03 -5.12 -16.48
CA LYS A 71 -4.82 -4.28 -16.34
C LYS A 71 -3.60 -5.06 -15.87
N LEU A 72 -3.76 -6.04 -14.97
CA LEU A 72 -2.65 -6.70 -14.29
C LEU A 72 -2.38 -8.13 -14.78
N SER A 73 -3.31 -8.74 -15.51
CA SER A 73 -3.15 -10.11 -16.02
C SER A 73 -1.98 -10.22 -16.99
N GLY A 74 -1.06 -11.15 -16.69
CA GLY A 74 0.12 -11.41 -17.53
C GLY A 74 1.23 -10.37 -17.42
N ILE A 75 1.12 -9.42 -16.48
CA ILE A 75 2.16 -8.43 -16.18
C ILE A 75 2.82 -8.79 -14.85
N ASP A 76 4.15 -8.76 -14.80
CA ASP A 76 4.88 -8.79 -13.53
C ASP A 76 4.84 -7.40 -12.90
N TRP A 77 4.01 -7.24 -11.88
CA TRP A 77 3.78 -5.97 -11.20
C TRP A 77 4.31 -6.00 -9.77
N CYS A 78 4.57 -4.82 -9.24
CA CYS A 78 4.91 -4.59 -7.84
C CYS A 78 4.26 -3.31 -7.31
N ILE A 79 4.32 -3.13 -6.00
CA ILE A 79 3.80 -1.95 -5.31
C ILE A 79 4.97 -0.99 -5.12
N ASP A 80 4.88 0.17 -5.76
CA ASP A 80 5.74 1.30 -5.48
C ASP A 80 5.05 2.18 -4.43
N ALA A 81 5.74 2.44 -3.33
CA ALA A 81 5.20 3.24 -2.23
C ALA A 81 6.32 4.03 -1.57
N VAL A 82 6.03 5.29 -1.25
CA VAL A 82 6.95 6.19 -0.56
C VAL A 82 6.21 6.94 0.54
N ILE A 83 6.83 7.05 1.71
CA ILE A 83 6.34 7.86 2.83
C ILE A 83 6.64 9.33 2.52
N ILE A 84 5.65 10.21 2.74
CA ILE A 84 5.76 11.67 2.55
C ILE A 84 5.46 12.44 3.83
#